data_AF-A0A9P7CYM0-F1
#
_entry.id   AF-A0A9P7CYM0-F1
#
_cell.length_a   1.000
_cell.length_b   1.000
_cell.length_c   1.000
_cell.angle_alpha   90.00
_cell.angle_beta   90.00
_cell.angle_gamma   90.00
#
_symmetry.space_group_name_H-M   'P 1'
#
loop_
_entity.id
_entity.type
_entity.pdbx_description
1 polymer ?
#
loop_
_entity_poly.entity_id
_entity_poly.type
_entity_poly.pdbx_seq_one_letter_code
_entity_poly.pdbx_strand_id
1 'polypeptide(L)'
;MDKGHDLTAFSRTISASSLRGRLTKLTGAPLRPVAALHASIDFVPTKIPRKRRLQMMVVAVWSVLLVVSCFVFLMLCSIPALWPFLVMYLIWIFCIDKSPAYGNRLAPWFRSLKIWQYFAEYYPASLLKECDLPADRPYVFGYHPHGIIGMGALATFATEATGFSKAFPGIKPHLLTLTNNFHIPLYREVIMSLGISSVSRESCSNILSSGPGQAITIVVGGAAESLSARPGTADLTLKRRLGFIKVAIQHGADLVPVFSFGENDIYNQMPNEKGTTIYALQKKFQNMFGFTLPFFHGRGLLNYNLGLMPYRRRIVSVIGRPIHVQRCNKPSLDEVERVQRMYIEELTRIWNTYKDEFAKTRLRELSIVD
;
A
#
# COMPACT_ATOMS: atom_id res chain seq x y z
N MET A 1 -10.82 -59.56 -20.24
CA MET A 1 -9.50 -59.13 -20.77
C MET A 1 -9.83 -58.18 -21.93
N ASP A 2 -10.28 -56.96 -21.70
CA ASP A 2 -9.62 -55.82 -21.05
C ASP A 2 -8.28 -55.43 -21.71
N LYS A 3 -8.37 -54.36 -22.53
CA LYS A 3 -7.43 -53.24 -22.75
C LYS A 3 -7.32 -52.84 -24.23
N GLY A 4 -7.61 -51.57 -24.49
CA GLY A 4 -7.36 -50.88 -25.75
C GLY A 4 -7.84 -49.44 -25.68
N HIS A 5 -6.99 -48.58 -25.10
CA HIS A 5 -7.13 -47.12 -25.08
C HIS A 5 -7.27 -46.55 -26.50
N ASP A 6 -8.26 -45.67 -26.72
CA ASP A 6 -8.21 -44.71 -27.83
C ASP A 6 -8.44 -43.29 -27.32
N LEU A 7 -7.37 -42.49 -27.39
CA LEU A 7 -7.30 -41.07 -27.10
C LEU A 7 -7.83 -40.30 -28.31
N THR A 8 -9.08 -39.82 -28.26
CA THR A 8 -9.59 -38.87 -29.27
C THR A 8 -9.35 -37.43 -28.82
N ALA A 9 -8.41 -36.78 -29.51
CA ALA A 9 -8.11 -35.36 -29.40
C ALA A 9 -9.30 -34.50 -29.84
N PHE A 10 -9.93 -33.78 -28.90
CA PHE A 10 -10.85 -32.70 -29.23
C PHE A 10 -10.09 -31.38 -29.38
N SER A 11 -9.52 -31.16 -30.57
CA SER A 11 -9.13 -29.82 -31.01
C SER A 11 -10.41 -29.02 -31.29
N ARG A 12 -10.80 -28.14 -30.37
CA ARG A 12 -11.87 -27.15 -30.64
C ARG A 12 -11.29 -26.00 -31.45
N THR A 13 -11.33 -26.14 -32.76
CA THR A 13 -11.06 -25.05 -33.71
C THR A 13 -12.11 -23.95 -33.52
N ILE A 14 -11.74 -22.85 -32.86
CA ILE A 14 -12.59 -21.67 -32.73
C ILE A 14 -12.65 -21.01 -34.12
N SER A 15 -13.78 -21.14 -34.82
CA SER A 15 -13.94 -20.47 -36.11
C SER A 15 -14.00 -18.96 -35.92
N ALA A 16 -13.44 -18.21 -36.86
CA ALA A 16 -13.45 -16.74 -36.89
C ALA A 16 -14.88 -16.15 -36.86
N SER A 17 -15.90 -16.90 -37.31
CA SER A 17 -17.30 -16.50 -37.23
C SER A 17 -17.84 -16.50 -35.79
N SER A 18 -17.37 -17.40 -34.91
CA SER A 18 -17.76 -17.43 -33.50
C SER A 18 -17.15 -16.27 -32.70
N LEU A 19 -15.95 -15.82 -33.08
CA LEU A 19 -15.28 -14.63 -32.54
C LEU A 19 -16.00 -13.35 -32.96
N ARG A 20 -16.39 -13.25 -34.24
CA ARG A 20 -17.16 -12.11 -34.76
C ARG A 20 -18.51 -11.98 -34.07
N GLY A 21 -19.22 -13.09 -33.84
CA GLY A 21 -20.50 -13.12 -33.12
C GLY A 21 -20.41 -12.78 -31.62
N ARG A 22 -19.26 -13.03 -30.99
CA ARG A 22 -18.98 -12.60 -29.61
C ARG A 22 -18.56 -11.12 -29.54
N LEU A 23 -17.85 -10.62 -30.54
CA LEU A 23 -17.47 -9.20 -30.66
C LEU A 23 -18.68 -8.30 -30.93
N THR A 24 -19.64 -8.74 -31.76
CA THR A 24 -20.89 -7.98 -31.99
C THR A 24 -21.84 -7.96 -30.78
N LYS A 25 -21.75 -8.96 -29.89
CA LYS A 25 -22.46 -8.92 -28.59
C LYS A 25 -21.81 -7.96 -27.58
N LEU A 26 -20.51 -7.69 -27.70
CA LEU A 26 -19.80 -6.71 -26.86
C LEU A 26 -20.09 -5.26 -27.28
N THR A 27 -20.46 -5.01 -28.53
CA THR A 27 -20.80 -3.68 -29.04
C THR A 27 -22.24 -3.24 -28.75
N GLY A 28 -23.09 -4.14 -28.23
CA GLY A 28 -24.52 -3.89 -27.97
C GLY A 28 -24.90 -3.59 -26.52
N ALA A 29 -23.96 -3.65 -25.58
CA ALA A 29 -24.24 -3.23 -24.21
C ALA A 29 -24.27 -1.70 -24.15
N PRO A 30 -25.38 -1.05 -23.74
CA PRO A 30 -25.41 0.40 -23.61
C PRO A 30 -24.38 0.81 -22.56
N LEU A 31 -23.32 1.48 -23.02
CA LEU A 31 -22.34 2.11 -22.15
C LEU A 31 -23.09 3.14 -21.31
N ARG A 32 -23.16 2.93 -19.99
CA ARG A 32 -23.59 3.98 -19.07
C ARG A 32 -22.41 4.94 -18.92
N PRO A 33 -22.47 6.17 -19.48
CA PRO A 33 -21.44 7.15 -19.24
C PRO A 33 -21.36 7.42 -17.73
N VAL A 34 -20.14 7.51 -17.20
CA VAL A 34 -19.92 8.05 -15.86
C VAL A 34 -20.52 9.45 -15.85
N ALA A 35 -21.37 9.75 -14.86
CA ALA A 35 -21.98 11.07 -14.71
C ALA A 35 -20.90 12.15 -14.90
N ALA A 36 -21.18 13.11 -15.79
CA ALA A 36 -20.26 14.21 -16.08
C ALA A 36 -19.93 14.93 -14.77
N LEU A 37 -18.66 14.88 -14.36
CA LEU A 37 -18.16 15.57 -13.18
C LEU A 37 -18.14 17.07 -13.50
N HIS A 38 -19.27 17.77 -13.35
CA HIS A 38 -19.32 19.23 -13.39
C HIS A 38 -18.65 19.78 -12.12
N ALA A 39 -17.31 19.73 -12.07
CA ALA A 39 -16.54 20.35 -11.00
C ALA A 39 -16.21 21.79 -11.41
N SER A 40 -16.69 22.77 -10.65
CA SER A 40 -16.13 24.12 -10.67
C SER A 40 -14.63 24.02 -10.31
N ILE A 41 -13.76 24.44 -11.22
CA ILE A 41 -12.30 24.37 -11.02
C ILE A 41 -11.89 25.54 -10.13
N ASP A 42 -11.68 25.26 -8.84
CA ASP A 42 -11.12 26.24 -7.92
C ASP A 42 -9.60 26.30 -8.09
N PHE A 43 -9.12 27.39 -8.67
CA PHE A 43 -7.69 27.64 -8.84
C PHE A 43 -7.02 28.06 -7.53
N VAL A 44 -5.74 27.72 -7.40
CA VAL A 44 -4.96 28.07 -6.22
C VAL A 44 -4.62 29.58 -6.24
N PRO A 45 -4.74 30.31 -5.11
CA PRO A 45 -4.36 31.72 -5.05
C PRO A 45 -2.90 31.94 -5.46
N THR A 46 -2.61 33.07 -6.13
CA THR A 46 -1.26 33.40 -6.62
C THR A 46 -0.21 33.57 -5.51
N LYS A 47 -0.64 33.95 -4.30
CA LYS A 47 0.24 34.19 -3.14
C LYS A 47 0.23 33.01 -2.16
N ILE A 48 1.00 31.95 -2.47
CA ILE A 48 1.22 30.81 -1.57
C ILE A 48 2.58 30.92 -0.88
N PRO A 49 2.68 30.73 0.46
CA PRO A 49 3.94 30.64 1.17
C PRO A 49 4.90 29.62 0.54
N ARG A 50 6.20 29.95 0.46
CA ARG A 50 7.24 29.06 -0.14
C ARG A 50 7.23 27.65 0.47
N LYS A 51 7.04 27.56 1.80
CA LYS A 51 6.93 26.28 2.52
C LYS A 51 5.80 25.39 1.97
N ARG A 52 4.61 25.94 1.73
CA ARG A 52 3.48 25.19 1.15
C ARG A 52 3.74 24.74 -0.29
N ARG A 53 4.45 25.55 -1.09
CA ARG A 53 4.88 25.17 -2.44
C ARG A 53 5.87 24.01 -2.42
N LEU A 54 6.85 24.04 -1.51
CA LEU A 54 7.79 22.93 -1.34
C LEU A 54 7.08 21.64 -0.90
N GLN A 55 6.16 21.71 0.06
CA GLN A 55 5.34 20.56 0.47
C GLN A 55 4.57 19.97 -0.70
N MET A 56 3.92 20.81 -1.52
CA MET A 56 3.23 20.37 -2.74
C MET A 56 4.18 19.74 -3.75
N MET A 57 5.33 20.36 -4.00
CA MET A 57 6.34 19.86 -4.94
C MET A 57 6.86 18.48 -4.51
N VAL A 58 7.16 18.30 -3.23
CA VAL A 58 7.64 17.01 -2.71
C VAL A 58 6.62 15.90 -2.90
N VAL A 59 5.36 16.14 -2.52
CA VAL A 59 4.29 15.15 -2.71
C VAL A 59 4.04 14.89 -4.19
N ALA A 60 4.14 15.92 -5.05
CA ALA A 60 4.00 15.76 -6.49
C ALA A 60 5.10 14.90 -7.11
N VAL A 61 6.36 15.19 -6.78
CA VAL A 61 7.51 14.40 -7.21
C VAL A 61 7.34 12.95 -6.75
N TRP A 62 6.91 12.74 -5.50
CA TRP A 62 6.64 11.40 -4.99
C TRP A 62 5.54 10.67 -5.77
N SER A 63 4.39 11.34 -6.01
CA SER A 63 3.25 10.76 -6.73
C SER A 63 3.58 10.35 -8.17
N VAL A 64 4.54 11.01 -8.82
CA VAL A 64 4.96 10.67 -10.20
C VAL A 64 6.27 9.90 -10.26
N LEU A 65 6.90 9.60 -9.12
CA LEU A 65 8.26 9.07 -9.06
C LEU A 65 8.43 7.78 -9.85
N LEU A 66 7.46 6.86 -9.76
CA LEU A 66 7.46 5.61 -10.52
C LEU A 66 7.45 5.87 -12.03
N VAL A 67 6.54 6.72 -12.49
CA VAL A 67 6.39 7.06 -13.93
C VAL A 67 7.64 7.76 -14.45
N VAL A 68 8.17 8.72 -13.69
CA VAL A 68 9.41 9.42 -14.01
C VAL A 68 10.59 8.45 -14.06
N SER A 69 10.68 7.52 -13.10
CA SER A 69 11.75 6.51 -13.08
C SER A 69 11.70 5.62 -14.32
N CYS A 70 10.51 5.14 -14.70
CA CYS A 70 10.32 4.38 -15.94
C CYS A 70 10.72 5.19 -17.18
N PHE A 71 10.25 6.44 -17.27
CA PHE A 71 10.56 7.32 -18.40
C PHE A 71 12.07 7.59 -18.51
N VAL A 72 12.72 7.93 -17.41
CA VAL A 72 14.17 8.16 -17.36
C VAL A 72 14.92 6.89 -17.76
N PHE A 73 14.53 5.72 -17.25
CA PHE A 73 15.17 4.46 -17.62
C PHE A 73 15.04 4.18 -19.13
N LEU A 74 13.85 4.38 -19.72
CA LEU A 74 13.64 4.23 -21.17
C LEU A 74 14.46 5.22 -21.99
N MET A 75 14.62 6.46 -21.52
CA MET A 75 15.51 7.45 -22.12
C MET A 75 16.99 7.04 -22.02
N LEU A 76 17.42 6.37 -20.95
CA LEU A 76 18.78 5.82 -20.88
C LEU A 76 18.96 4.67 -21.87
N CYS A 77 17.94 3.82 -22.04
CA CYS A 77 17.96 2.73 -23.02
C CYS A 77 18.06 3.23 -24.48
N SER A 78 17.63 4.46 -24.79
CA SER A 78 17.76 5.03 -26.14
C SER A 78 19.19 5.49 -26.49
N ILE A 79 20.13 5.40 -25.54
CA ILE A 79 21.54 5.78 -25.72
C ILE A 79 22.40 4.50 -25.78
N PRO A 80 22.82 4.03 -26.98
CA PRO A 80 23.53 2.74 -27.13
C PRO A 80 24.83 2.63 -26.32
N ALA A 81 25.55 3.75 -26.13
CA ALA A 81 26.77 3.78 -25.34
C ALA A 81 26.56 3.37 -23.87
N LEU A 82 25.33 3.47 -23.34
CA LEU A 82 25.01 3.07 -21.97
C LEU A 82 24.62 1.59 -21.83
N TRP A 83 24.39 0.87 -22.92
CA TRP A 83 23.85 -0.49 -22.88
C TRP A 83 24.67 -1.47 -22.05
N PRO A 84 26.02 -1.50 -22.08
CA PRO A 84 26.78 -2.40 -21.22
C PRO A 84 26.46 -2.18 -19.73
N PHE A 85 26.35 -0.91 -19.31
CA PHE A 85 26.03 -0.56 -17.93
C PHE A 85 24.57 -0.89 -17.57
N LEU A 86 23.63 -0.65 -18.48
CA LEU A 86 22.21 -0.97 -18.27
C LEU A 86 21.99 -2.49 -18.19
N VAL A 87 22.65 -3.27 -19.04
CA VAL A 87 22.59 -4.74 -18.99
C VAL A 87 23.18 -5.25 -17.69
N MET A 88 24.35 -4.75 -17.27
CA MET A 88 24.92 -5.10 -15.95
C MET A 88 23.97 -4.74 -14.81
N TYR A 89 23.35 -3.56 -14.84
CA TYR A 89 22.38 -3.13 -13.83
C TYR A 89 21.14 -4.04 -13.81
N LEU A 90 20.60 -4.42 -14.96
CA LEU A 90 19.45 -5.33 -15.04
C LEU A 90 19.81 -6.74 -14.54
N ILE A 91 20.97 -7.28 -14.91
CA ILE A 91 21.47 -8.57 -14.38
C ILE A 91 21.60 -8.48 -12.86
N TRP A 92 22.16 -7.38 -12.34
CA TRP A 92 22.24 -7.16 -10.91
C TRP A 92 20.86 -7.20 -10.24
N ILE A 93 19.89 -6.42 -10.74
CA ILE A 93 18.53 -6.37 -10.18
C ILE A 93 17.86 -7.76 -10.17
N PHE A 94 17.91 -8.48 -11.30
CA PHE A 94 17.08 -9.67 -11.49
C PHE A 94 17.75 -10.97 -11.05
N CYS A 95 19.09 -11.02 -11.02
CA CYS A 95 19.82 -12.26 -10.75
C CYS A 95 20.60 -12.23 -9.43
N ILE A 96 20.98 -11.06 -8.93
CA ILE A 96 21.95 -10.93 -7.83
C ILE A 96 21.34 -10.28 -6.59
N ASP A 97 20.62 -9.17 -6.76
CA ASP A 97 20.19 -8.31 -5.67
C ASP A 97 18.96 -8.86 -4.93
N LYS A 98 19.22 -9.58 -3.83
CA LYS A 98 18.17 -10.10 -2.94
C LYS A 98 17.67 -9.08 -1.92
N SER A 99 18.20 -7.86 -1.90
CA SER A 99 17.90 -6.85 -0.90
C SER A 99 16.40 -6.63 -0.61
N PRO A 100 15.49 -6.63 -1.61
CA PRO A 100 14.05 -6.49 -1.35
C PRO A 100 13.44 -7.53 -0.41
N ALA A 101 14.05 -8.72 -0.32
CA ALA A 101 13.61 -9.82 0.52
C ALA A 101 14.31 -9.89 1.89
N TYR A 102 15.30 -9.03 2.16
CA TYR A 102 16.05 -9.03 3.42
C TYR A 102 16.00 -7.68 4.14
N GLY A 103 15.49 -6.61 3.51
CA GLY A 103 15.36 -5.29 4.14
C GLY A 103 16.69 -4.60 4.48
N ASN A 104 17.80 -5.06 3.92
CA ASN A 104 19.16 -4.63 4.25
C ASN A 104 19.59 -3.27 3.64
N ARG A 105 18.73 -2.61 2.86
CA ARG A 105 19.04 -1.34 2.15
C ARG A 105 18.55 -0.09 2.88
N LEU A 106 18.01 -0.22 4.09
CA LEU A 106 17.58 0.92 4.91
C LEU A 106 18.76 1.88 5.13
N ALA A 107 18.63 3.11 4.61
CA ALA A 107 19.63 4.16 4.72
C ALA A 107 19.18 5.24 5.72
N PRO A 108 19.73 5.30 6.95
CA PRO A 108 19.29 6.26 7.97
C PRO A 108 19.41 7.72 7.54
N TRP A 109 20.47 8.07 6.81
CA TRP A 109 20.68 9.42 6.29
C TRP A 109 19.60 9.81 5.27
N PHE A 110 19.17 8.86 4.43
CA PHE A 110 18.15 9.10 3.41
C PHE A 110 16.78 9.30 4.04
N ARG A 111 16.43 8.47 5.03
CA ARG A 111 15.18 8.58 5.82
C ARG A 111 15.08 9.89 6.62
N SER A 112 16.22 10.49 6.96
CA SER A 112 16.32 11.72 7.77
C SER A 112 16.38 13.01 6.94
N LEU A 113 16.30 12.92 5.60
CA LEU A 113 16.32 14.10 4.74
C LEU A 113 15.14 15.03 5.01
N LYS A 114 15.40 16.35 4.99
CA LYS A 114 14.37 17.40 5.19
C LYS A 114 13.21 17.32 4.19
N ILE A 115 13.41 16.67 3.05
CA ILE A 115 12.34 16.44 2.06
C ILE A 115 11.16 15.68 2.68
N TRP A 116 11.43 14.71 3.56
CA TRP A 116 10.39 13.92 4.22
C TRP A 116 9.62 14.72 5.27
N GLN A 117 10.24 15.74 5.88
CA GLN A 117 9.53 16.68 6.75
C GLN A 117 8.49 17.46 5.93
N TYR A 118 8.85 17.96 4.74
CA TYR A 118 7.88 18.61 3.86
C TYR A 118 6.79 17.65 3.38
N PHE A 119 7.13 16.38 3.16
CA PHE A 119 6.15 15.34 2.85
C PHE A 119 5.14 15.15 3.99
N ALA A 120 5.60 14.93 5.22
CA ALA A 120 4.71 14.75 6.38
C ALA A 120 3.89 16.00 6.68
N GLU A 121 4.50 17.18 6.63
CA GLU A 121 3.82 18.46 6.85
C GLU A 121 2.83 18.83 5.73
N TYR A 122 2.84 18.14 4.58
CA TYR A 122 1.79 18.28 3.59
C TYR A 122 0.45 17.75 4.14
N TYR A 123 0.47 16.63 4.86
CA TYR A 123 -0.68 15.95 5.47
C TYR A 123 -0.84 16.23 6.98
N PRO A 124 -0.20 17.27 7.51
CA PRO A 124 0.14 17.33 8.94
C PRO A 124 0.29 15.95 9.65
N ALA A 125 1.08 15.04 9.06
CA ALA A 125 1.17 13.65 9.52
C ALA A 125 1.87 13.57 10.88
N SER A 126 1.34 12.74 11.77
CA SER A 126 1.88 12.57 13.13
C SER A 126 1.69 11.15 13.64
N LEU A 127 2.54 10.80 14.61
CA LEU A 127 2.56 9.52 15.31
C LEU A 127 2.07 9.72 16.74
N LEU A 128 1.11 8.91 17.19
CA LEU A 128 0.69 8.83 18.59
C LEU A 128 1.08 7.47 19.14
N LYS A 129 1.94 7.45 20.15
CA LYS A 129 2.41 6.24 20.82
C LYS A 129 1.62 5.99 22.09
N GLU A 130 1.00 4.82 22.24
CA GLU A 130 0.26 4.47 23.46
C GLU A 130 1.09 3.71 24.51
N CYS A 131 2.15 3.01 24.09
CA CYS A 131 3.02 2.27 25.02
C CYS A 131 4.45 2.14 24.48
N ASP A 132 5.38 1.83 25.38
CA ASP A 132 6.74 1.42 25.02
C ASP A 132 6.75 0.03 24.41
N LEU A 133 7.59 -0.18 23.40
CA LEU A 133 7.83 -1.48 22.78
C LEU A 133 9.29 -1.85 23.01
N PRO A 134 9.60 -2.92 23.77
CA PRO A 134 10.97 -3.33 24.01
C PRO A 134 11.66 -3.82 22.73
N ALA A 135 12.91 -3.43 22.50
CA ALA A 135 13.67 -3.84 21.31
C ALA A 135 14.28 -5.26 21.40
N ASP A 136 13.81 -6.08 22.35
CA ASP A 136 14.31 -7.44 22.63
C ASP A 136 13.65 -8.51 21.74
N ARG A 137 12.62 -8.14 20.98
CA ARG A 137 11.81 -9.05 20.15
C ARG A 137 11.43 -8.42 18.81
N PRO A 138 10.97 -9.22 17.83
CA PRO A 138 10.48 -8.70 16.57
C PRO A 138 9.00 -8.26 16.67
N TYR A 139 8.56 -7.43 15.72
CA TYR A 139 7.20 -6.90 15.67
C TYR A 139 6.56 -6.99 14.29
N VAL A 140 5.25 -7.21 14.26
CA VAL A 140 4.42 -7.03 13.08
C VAL A 140 3.45 -5.88 13.34
N PHE A 141 3.66 -4.73 12.70
CA PHE A 141 2.72 -3.62 12.73
C PHE A 141 1.66 -3.84 11.65
N GLY A 142 0.39 -3.96 12.05
CA GLY A 142 -0.73 -4.01 11.12
C GLY A 142 -1.35 -2.63 10.96
N TYR A 143 -1.12 -2.00 9.81
CA TYR A 143 -1.56 -0.64 9.52
C TYR A 143 -2.96 -0.62 8.87
N HIS A 144 -3.84 0.21 9.44
CA HIS A 144 -5.22 0.41 9.02
C HIS A 144 -5.62 1.89 9.08
N PRO A 145 -6.57 2.35 8.27
CA PRO A 145 -6.99 1.71 7.02
C PRO A 145 -5.85 1.77 6.00
N HIS A 146 -5.91 0.96 4.95
CA HIS A 146 -4.98 1.00 3.83
C HIS A 146 -5.03 2.34 3.09
N GLY A 147 -6.23 2.91 3.01
CA GLY A 147 -6.50 4.01 2.07
C GLY A 147 -6.19 3.60 0.64
N ILE A 148 -6.04 4.59 -0.24
CA ILE A 148 -5.70 4.30 -1.64
C ILE A 148 -4.22 3.90 -1.77
N ILE A 149 -3.30 4.64 -1.13
CA ILE A 149 -1.83 4.50 -1.33
C ILE A 149 -1.03 4.50 0.01
N GLY A 150 -1.68 4.57 1.18
CA GLY A 150 -1.00 4.43 2.48
C GLY A 150 0.07 5.50 2.77
N MET A 151 -0.26 6.78 2.62
CA MET A 151 0.69 7.89 2.75
C MET A 151 1.12 8.13 4.20
N GLY A 152 0.23 7.88 5.18
CA GLY A 152 0.60 7.92 6.59
C GLY A 152 1.55 6.78 6.97
N ALA A 153 1.39 5.61 6.35
CA ALA A 153 2.29 4.47 6.55
C ALA A 153 3.69 4.80 6.03
N LEU A 154 3.78 5.43 4.85
CA LEU A 154 5.06 5.91 4.32
C LEU A 154 5.71 6.96 5.24
N ALA A 155 4.96 8.00 5.61
CA ALA A 155 5.48 9.07 6.47
C ALA A 155 6.01 8.52 7.79
N THR A 156 5.33 7.52 8.36
CA THR A 156 5.64 6.99 9.69
C THR A 156 6.68 5.89 9.71
N PHE A 157 6.59 4.90 8.82
CA PHE A 157 7.42 3.70 8.92
C PHE A 157 8.61 3.70 7.96
N ALA A 158 8.56 4.50 6.89
CA ALA A 158 9.61 4.56 5.87
C ALA A 158 10.51 5.79 6.00
N THR A 159 10.12 6.81 6.79
CA THR A 159 10.90 8.04 6.97
C THR A 159 11.01 8.42 8.44
N GLU A 160 11.92 9.33 8.79
CA GLU A 160 12.01 9.88 10.16
C GLU A 160 11.11 11.11 10.38
N ALA A 161 10.25 11.45 9.42
CA ALA A 161 9.48 12.69 9.45
C ALA A 161 8.47 12.80 10.61
N THR A 162 7.91 11.66 11.06
CA THR A 162 7.03 11.62 12.25
C THR A 162 7.76 11.19 13.52
N GLY A 163 9.07 10.93 13.45
CA GLY A 163 9.91 10.61 14.61
C GLY A 163 9.82 9.17 15.12
N PHE A 164 9.57 8.18 14.24
CA PHE A 164 9.43 6.77 14.64
C PHE A 164 10.61 6.25 15.45
N SER A 165 11.86 6.41 14.98
CA SER A 165 13.02 5.89 15.71
C SER A 165 13.24 6.57 17.07
N LYS A 166 12.75 7.80 17.26
CA LYS A 166 12.72 8.47 18.56
C LYS A 166 11.62 7.90 19.47
N ALA A 167 10.46 7.59 18.91
CA ALA A 167 9.34 7.01 19.65
C ALA A 167 9.61 5.55 20.05
N PHE A 168 10.29 4.78 19.22
CA PHE A 168 10.61 3.37 19.47
C PHE A 168 12.11 3.09 19.28
N PRO A 169 12.95 3.50 20.25
CA PRO A 169 14.39 3.28 20.17
C PRO A 169 14.73 1.80 20.02
N GLY A 170 15.64 1.48 19.09
CA GLY A 170 16.06 0.10 18.83
C GLY A 170 15.14 -0.70 17.90
N ILE A 171 13.93 -0.22 17.59
CA ILE A 171 13.05 -0.84 16.60
C ILE A 171 13.37 -0.32 15.20
N LYS A 172 13.59 -1.25 14.27
CA LYS A 172 13.86 -0.97 12.85
C LYS A 172 12.62 -1.34 12.02
N PRO A 173 11.82 -0.35 11.57
CA PRO A 173 10.62 -0.62 10.81
C PRO A 173 10.92 -0.82 9.32
N HIS A 174 10.32 -1.85 8.75
CA HIS A 174 10.30 -2.13 7.32
C HIS A 174 8.87 -2.06 6.81
N LEU A 175 8.50 -0.94 6.17
CA LEU A 175 7.23 -0.85 5.46
C LEU A 175 7.24 -1.82 4.27
N LEU A 176 6.20 -2.65 4.16
CA LEU A 176 6.13 -3.65 3.11
C LEU A 176 5.23 -3.21 1.96
N THR A 177 5.67 -3.46 0.72
CA THR A 177 4.92 -3.15 -0.50
C THR A 177 4.98 -4.29 -1.53
N LEU A 178 4.26 -4.14 -2.63
CA LEU A 178 4.17 -5.13 -3.71
C LEU A 178 5.55 -5.47 -4.27
N THR A 179 5.83 -6.77 -4.47
CA THR A 179 7.12 -7.25 -5.02
C THR A 179 7.48 -6.60 -6.36
N ASN A 180 6.49 -6.34 -7.22
CA ASN A 180 6.72 -5.75 -8.54
C ASN A 180 7.35 -4.35 -8.48
N ASN A 181 7.18 -3.60 -7.38
CA ASN A 181 7.83 -2.29 -7.21
C ASN A 181 9.37 -2.40 -7.25
N PHE A 182 9.92 -3.56 -6.87
CA PHE A 182 11.36 -3.79 -6.83
C PHE A 182 11.96 -4.25 -8.17
N HIS A 183 11.12 -4.50 -9.17
CA HIS A 183 11.53 -4.79 -10.55
C HIS A 183 11.63 -3.54 -11.42
N ILE A 184 11.19 -2.38 -10.92
CA ILE A 184 11.22 -1.11 -11.65
C ILE A 184 12.59 -0.45 -11.44
N PRO A 185 13.42 -0.35 -12.51
CA PRO A 185 14.74 0.28 -12.41
C PRO A 185 14.65 1.73 -11.90
N LEU A 186 15.67 2.19 -11.18
CA LEU A 186 15.74 3.51 -10.52
C LEU A 186 14.73 3.71 -9.38
N TYR A 187 13.45 3.42 -9.58
CA TYR A 187 12.40 3.53 -8.55
C TYR A 187 12.71 2.65 -7.34
N ARG A 188 13.12 1.40 -7.60
CA ARG A 188 13.51 0.44 -6.56
C ARG A 188 14.59 0.99 -5.62
N GLU A 189 15.55 1.77 -6.14
CA GLU A 189 16.66 2.29 -5.34
C GLU A 189 16.17 3.30 -4.31
N VAL A 190 15.19 4.13 -4.67
CA VAL A 190 14.60 5.12 -3.77
C VAL A 190 13.82 4.42 -2.66
N ILE A 191 12.92 3.50 -2.99
CA ILE A 191 12.08 2.83 -1.98
C ILE A 191 12.90 1.94 -1.05
N MET A 192 13.93 1.24 -1.57
CA MET A 192 14.82 0.43 -0.74
C MET A 192 15.67 1.28 0.20
N SER A 193 16.11 2.46 -0.24
CA SER A 193 16.84 3.41 0.61
C SER A 193 16.00 3.91 1.79
N LEU A 194 14.67 3.92 1.66
CA LEU A 194 13.74 4.19 2.76
C LEU A 194 13.55 2.99 3.72
N GLY A 195 14.13 1.83 3.39
CA GLY A 195 13.94 0.57 4.10
C GLY A 195 12.65 -0.17 3.72
N ILE A 196 11.96 0.27 2.66
CA ILE A 196 10.76 -0.41 2.16
C ILE A 196 11.18 -1.75 1.54
N SER A 197 10.44 -2.81 1.89
CA SER A 197 10.75 -4.19 1.50
C SER A 197 9.55 -4.88 0.86
N SER A 198 9.75 -6.08 0.30
CA SER A 198 8.67 -6.86 -0.30
C SER A 198 7.70 -7.38 0.76
N VAL A 199 6.40 -7.40 0.45
CA VAL A 199 5.35 -8.03 1.28
C VAL A 199 5.25 -9.54 1.06
N SER A 200 6.22 -10.16 0.38
CA SER A 200 6.26 -11.61 0.22
C SER A 200 6.46 -12.32 1.57
N ARG A 201 5.93 -13.54 1.70
CA ARG A 201 6.11 -14.37 2.91
C ARG A 201 7.59 -14.58 3.24
N GLU A 202 8.41 -14.81 2.21
CA GLU A 202 9.86 -14.95 2.34
C GLU A 202 10.49 -13.70 2.96
N SER A 203 10.15 -12.52 2.45
CA SER A 203 10.64 -11.24 2.97
C SER A 203 10.24 -11.02 4.43
N CYS A 204 8.96 -11.25 4.76
CA CYS A 204 8.49 -11.19 6.14
C CYS A 204 9.30 -12.13 7.06
N SER A 205 9.51 -13.36 6.62
CA SER A 205 10.26 -14.36 7.39
C SER A 205 11.72 -13.97 7.60
N ASN A 206 12.39 -13.52 6.53
CA ASN A 206 13.79 -13.12 6.57
C ASN A 206 14.00 -11.92 7.51
N ILE A 207 13.17 -10.88 7.39
CA ILE A 207 13.29 -9.67 8.21
C ILE A 207 13.02 -10.00 9.68
N LEU A 208 11.92 -10.70 9.99
CA LEU A 208 11.57 -11.05 11.37
C LEU A 208 12.57 -12.01 12.02
N SER A 209 13.26 -12.83 11.22
CA SER A 209 14.31 -13.74 11.71
C SER A 209 15.68 -13.08 11.82
N SER A 210 15.83 -11.83 11.38
CA SER A 210 17.12 -11.11 11.41
C SER A 210 17.52 -10.61 12.79
N GLY A 211 16.65 -10.76 13.80
CA GLY A 211 16.98 -10.59 15.21
C GLY A 211 16.07 -9.62 15.96
N PRO A 212 16.41 -9.31 17.24
CA PRO A 212 15.68 -8.37 18.08
C PRO A 212 15.52 -6.99 17.45
N GLY A 213 14.39 -6.32 17.71
CA GLY A 213 14.10 -4.98 17.22
C GLY A 213 13.72 -4.91 15.74
N GLN A 214 13.77 -6.02 14.99
CA GLN A 214 13.31 -6.06 13.60
C GLN A 214 11.79 -6.00 13.54
N ALA A 215 11.25 -5.10 12.73
CA ALA A 215 9.82 -4.98 12.58
C ALA A 215 9.39 -4.85 11.13
N ILE A 216 8.27 -5.47 10.79
CA ILE A 216 7.61 -5.26 9.51
C ILE A 216 6.31 -4.50 9.71
N THR A 217 5.97 -3.63 8.76
CA THR A 217 4.68 -2.95 8.72
C THR A 217 3.92 -3.40 7.48
N ILE A 218 2.78 -4.03 7.69
CA ILE A 218 1.88 -4.47 6.62
C ILE A 218 0.68 -3.55 6.61
N VAL A 219 0.43 -2.92 5.46
CA VAL A 219 -0.80 -2.20 5.21
C VAL A 219 -1.90 -3.23 4.91
N VAL A 220 -2.68 -3.55 5.92
CA VAL A 220 -3.66 -4.65 5.85
C VAL A 220 -4.90 -4.19 5.08
N GLY A 221 -5.59 -5.12 4.41
CA GLY A 221 -6.72 -4.85 3.51
C GLY A 221 -6.33 -4.92 2.03
N GLY A 222 -5.20 -4.30 1.69
CA GLY A 222 -4.61 -4.33 0.35
C GLY A 222 -5.51 -3.71 -0.72
N ALA A 223 -5.36 -4.17 -1.97
CA ALA A 223 -6.11 -3.66 -3.11
C ALA A 223 -7.65 -3.71 -2.95
N ALA A 224 -8.17 -4.66 -2.16
CA ALA A 224 -9.61 -4.75 -1.89
C ALA A 224 -10.11 -3.52 -1.10
N GLU A 225 -9.39 -3.15 -0.04
CA GLU A 225 -9.73 -1.99 0.78
C GLU A 225 -9.45 -0.67 0.04
N SER A 226 -8.38 -0.59 -0.74
CA SER A 226 -8.07 0.58 -1.56
C SER A 226 -9.18 0.93 -2.56
N LEU A 227 -9.86 -0.08 -3.11
CA LEU A 227 -11.00 0.09 -4.01
C LEU A 227 -12.30 0.47 -3.30
N SER A 228 -12.39 0.32 -1.98
CA SER A 228 -13.55 0.75 -1.18
C SER A 228 -13.28 1.96 -0.29
N ALA A 229 -12.04 2.45 -0.22
CA ALA A 229 -11.66 3.64 0.53
C ALA A 229 -12.51 4.86 0.15
N ARG A 230 -13.24 5.41 1.12
CA ARG A 230 -14.07 6.61 0.97
C ARG A 230 -13.77 7.56 2.13
N PRO A 231 -13.70 8.88 1.90
CA PRO A 231 -13.58 9.85 2.99
C PRO A 231 -14.69 9.70 4.02
N GLY A 232 -14.34 9.93 5.29
CA GLY A 232 -15.25 9.82 6.42
C GLY A 232 -15.68 8.40 6.78
N THR A 233 -15.13 7.36 6.14
CA THR A 233 -15.44 5.96 6.47
C THR A 233 -14.20 5.20 6.94
N ALA A 234 -14.40 4.20 7.79
CA ALA A 234 -13.37 3.27 8.23
C ALA A 234 -13.87 1.82 8.06
N ASP A 235 -13.90 1.36 6.81
CA ASP A 235 -14.23 -0.04 6.50
C ASP A 235 -12.93 -0.84 6.34
N LEU A 236 -12.62 -1.71 7.30
CA LEU A 236 -11.39 -2.49 7.31
C LEU A 236 -11.61 -3.90 6.77
N THR A 237 -10.98 -4.23 5.63
CA THR A 237 -10.94 -5.58 5.06
C THR A 237 -10.00 -6.45 5.88
N LEU A 238 -10.53 -7.06 6.93
CA LEU A 238 -9.73 -7.76 7.95
C LEU A 238 -10.28 -9.15 8.31
N LYS A 239 -11.58 -9.45 8.15
CA LYS A 239 -12.19 -10.71 8.61
C LYS A 239 -11.48 -11.94 8.06
N ARG A 240 -11.11 -11.92 6.77
CA ARG A 240 -10.45 -13.05 6.10
C ARG A 240 -8.94 -12.90 5.99
N ARG A 241 -8.35 -11.84 6.57
CA ARG A 241 -6.91 -11.54 6.44
C ARG A 241 -6.10 -12.15 7.59
N LEU A 242 -5.93 -13.46 7.58
CA LEU A 242 -5.20 -14.19 8.64
C LEU A 242 -3.68 -14.30 8.41
N GLY A 243 -3.21 -13.94 7.22
CA GLY A 243 -1.82 -14.20 6.79
C GLY A 243 -0.77 -13.51 7.65
N PHE A 244 -0.96 -12.23 7.97
CA PHE A 244 0.00 -11.45 8.78
C PHE A 244 0.03 -11.92 10.25
N ILE A 245 -1.10 -12.36 10.78
CA ILE A 245 -1.21 -12.95 12.12
C ILE A 245 -0.46 -14.28 12.17
N LYS A 246 -0.64 -15.12 11.14
CA LYS A 246 0.08 -16.38 11.03
C LYS A 246 1.60 -16.16 10.99
N VAL A 247 2.06 -15.14 10.24
CA VAL A 247 3.47 -14.74 10.20
C VAL A 247 3.96 -14.28 11.58
N ALA A 248 3.20 -13.42 12.27
CA ALA A 248 3.53 -12.97 13.62
C ALA A 248 3.75 -14.14 14.58
N ILE A 249 2.81 -15.09 14.63
CA ILE A 249 2.91 -16.29 15.48
C ILE A 249 4.10 -17.19 15.08
N GLN A 250 4.36 -17.37 13.79
CA GLN A 250 5.46 -18.23 13.32
C GLN A 250 6.85 -17.72 13.73
N HIS A 251 6.99 -16.41 13.87
CA HIS A 251 8.26 -15.76 14.24
C HIS A 251 8.32 -15.32 15.70
N GLY A 252 7.24 -15.50 16.48
CA GLY A 252 7.17 -14.95 17.84
C GLY A 252 7.27 -13.43 17.84
N ALA A 253 6.73 -12.79 16.79
CA ALA A 253 6.75 -11.35 16.62
C ALA A 253 5.45 -10.77 17.15
N ASP A 254 5.55 -9.89 18.14
CA ASP A 254 4.36 -9.30 18.76
C ASP A 254 3.58 -8.48 17.73
N LEU A 255 2.26 -8.65 17.75
CA LEU A 255 1.38 -8.02 16.77
C LEU A 255 0.90 -6.67 17.30
N VAL A 256 1.24 -5.58 16.60
CA VAL A 256 0.89 -4.22 17.02
C VAL A 256 -0.16 -3.64 16.07
N PRO A 257 -1.40 -3.45 16.51
CA PRO A 257 -2.41 -2.77 15.71
C PRO A 257 -2.07 -1.28 15.55
N VAL A 258 -2.18 -0.77 14.33
CA VAL A 258 -1.97 0.63 14.01
C VAL A 258 -3.20 1.17 13.31
N PHE A 259 -3.83 2.19 13.90
CA PHE A 259 -4.98 2.87 13.29
C PHE A 259 -4.60 4.29 12.90
N SER A 260 -4.79 4.64 11.64
CA SER A 260 -4.40 5.90 11.03
C SER A 260 -5.62 6.72 10.63
N PHE A 261 -5.97 7.68 11.47
CA PHE A 261 -7.07 8.59 11.21
C PHE A 261 -6.72 9.54 10.07
N GLY A 262 -7.69 9.82 9.18
CA GLY A 262 -7.53 10.74 8.05
C GLY A 262 -6.93 10.11 6.78
N GLU A 263 -6.43 8.87 6.84
CA GLU A 263 -5.83 8.19 5.68
C GLU A 263 -6.82 8.05 4.51
N ASN A 264 -8.09 7.74 4.78
CA ASN A 264 -9.12 7.64 3.73
C ASN A 264 -9.57 9.01 3.18
N ASP A 265 -9.23 10.12 3.85
CA ASP A 265 -9.72 11.46 3.50
C ASP A 265 -8.81 12.18 2.48
N ILE A 266 -7.63 11.61 2.18
CA ILE A 266 -6.64 12.21 1.28
C ILE A 266 -6.96 12.01 -0.19
N TYR A 267 -7.97 11.21 -0.54
CA TYR A 267 -8.42 11.02 -1.91
C TYR A 267 -9.94 10.85 -1.98
N ASN A 268 -10.53 11.25 -3.10
CA ASN A 268 -11.88 10.87 -3.46
C ASN A 268 -11.80 9.75 -4.49
N GLN A 269 -12.41 8.61 -4.19
CA GLN A 269 -12.58 7.58 -5.21
C GLN A 269 -13.67 7.98 -6.19
N MET A 270 -13.40 7.75 -7.48
CA MET A 270 -14.45 7.91 -8.48
C MET A 270 -15.58 6.89 -8.22
N PRO A 271 -16.85 7.25 -8.48
CA PRO A 271 -17.95 6.32 -8.38
C PRO A 271 -17.67 5.11 -9.28
N ASN A 272 -17.48 3.95 -8.64
CA ASN A 272 -17.17 2.71 -9.32
C ASN A 272 -18.13 1.63 -8.82
N GLU A 273 -19.40 1.84 -9.13
CA GLU A 273 -20.47 0.96 -8.68
C GLU A 273 -20.34 -0.43 -9.32
N LYS A 274 -20.73 -1.45 -8.56
CA LYS A 274 -20.80 -2.83 -9.03
C LYS A 274 -21.75 -2.88 -10.24
N GLY A 275 -21.22 -3.29 -11.39
CA GLY A 275 -21.98 -3.35 -12.65
C GLY A 275 -21.50 -2.36 -13.72
N THR A 276 -20.60 -1.43 -13.40
CA THR A 276 -19.96 -0.57 -14.41
C THR A 276 -18.85 -1.31 -15.17
N THR A 277 -18.59 -0.90 -16.41
CA THR A 277 -17.49 -1.43 -17.24
C THR A 277 -16.12 -1.19 -16.59
N ILE A 278 -15.98 -0.05 -15.89
CA ILE A 278 -14.77 0.31 -15.14
C ILE A 278 -14.54 -0.67 -13.99
N TYR A 279 -15.58 -0.99 -13.22
CA TYR A 279 -15.50 -1.96 -12.13
C TYR A 279 -15.11 -3.35 -12.64
N ALA A 280 -15.71 -3.79 -13.76
CA ALA A 280 -15.37 -5.07 -14.37
C ALA A 280 -13.91 -5.12 -14.86
N LEU A 281 -13.42 -4.03 -15.48
CA LEU A 281 -12.04 -3.92 -15.95
C LEU A 281 -11.05 -3.92 -14.79
N GLN A 282 -11.31 -3.14 -13.74
CA GLN A 282 -10.47 -3.10 -12.54
C GLN A 282 -10.41 -4.45 -11.84
N LYS A 283 -11.55 -5.15 -11.70
CA LYS A 283 -11.58 -6.48 -11.08
C LYS A 283 -10.86 -7.52 -11.91
N LYS A 284 -10.95 -7.44 -13.25
CA LYS A 284 -10.18 -8.29 -14.16
C LYS A 284 -8.67 -8.02 -14.05
N PHE A 285 -8.28 -6.74 -13.98
CA PHE A 285 -6.89 -6.34 -13.79
C PHE A 285 -6.35 -6.78 -12.41
N GLN A 286 -7.15 -6.61 -11.36
CA GLN A 286 -6.84 -7.09 -10.01
C GLN A 286 -6.56 -8.59 -9.98
N ASN A 287 -7.45 -9.38 -10.59
CA ASN A 287 -7.33 -10.83 -10.62
C ASN A 287 -6.12 -11.30 -11.43
N MET A 288 -5.70 -10.52 -12.43
CA MET A 288 -4.58 -10.85 -13.30
C MET A 288 -3.22 -10.44 -12.71
N PHE A 289 -3.14 -9.27 -12.08
CA PHE A 289 -1.87 -8.68 -11.66
C PHE A 289 -1.69 -8.57 -10.15
N GLY A 290 -2.72 -8.88 -9.35
CA GLY A 290 -2.68 -8.80 -7.88
C GLY A 290 -2.70 -7.37 -7.33
N PHE A 291 -2.75 -6.35 -8.20
CA PHE A 291 -2.92 -4.94 -7.84
C PHE A 291 -3.96 -4.30 -8.76
N THR A 292 -4.61 -3.24 -8.29
CA THR A 292 -5.59 -2.48 -9.05
C THR A 292 -5.00 -1.13 -9.43
N LEU A 293 -5.44 -0.56 -10.56
CA LEU A 293 -5.39 0.88 -10.75
C LEU A 293 -6.67 1.46 -10.13
N PRO A 294 -6.63 1.98 -8.89
CA PRO A 294 -7.77 2.73 -8.39
C PRO A 294 -7.93 3.98 -9.26
N PHE A 295 -9.14 4.19 -9.81
CA PHE A 295 -9.51 5.46 -10.45
C PHE A 295 -9.96 6.39 -9.33
N PHE A 296 -9.05 7.26 -8.89
CA PHE A 296 -9.29 8.26 -7.87
C PHE A 296 -8.97 9.64 -8.40
N HIS A 297 -9.60 10.65 -7.83
CA HIS A 297 -9.17 12.02 -7.99
C HIS A 297 -8.80 12.59 -6.62
N GLY A 298 -7.75 13.38 -6.60
CA GLY A 298 -7.50 14.33 -5.54
C GLY A 298 -7.51 15.73 -6.13
N ARG A 299 -6.48 16.51 -5.85
CA ARG A 299 -6.28 17.87 -6.38
C ARG A 299 -5.34 17.90 -7.59
N GLY A 300 -5.34 19.00 -8.32
CA GLY A 300 -4.33 19.30 -9.33
C GLY A 300 -3.12 20.03 -8.73
N LEU A 301 -2.07 20.20 -9.55
CA LEU A 301 -0.93 21.06 -9.20
C LEU A 301 -1.35 22.53 -9.10
N LEU A 302 -2.31 22.95 -9.92
CA LEU A 302 -2.78 24.35 -10.04
C LEU A 302 -4.23 24.55 -9.61
N ASN A 303 -4.95 23.48 -9.24
CA ASN A 303 -6.35 23.54 -8.82
C ASN A 303 -6.61 22.62 -7.62
N TYR A 304 -7.71 22.84 -6.90
CA TYR A 304 -8.03 22.08 -5.69
C TYR A 304 -8.85 20.82 -5.93
N ASN A 305 -9.55 20.69 -7.05
CA ASN A 305 -10.66 19.73 -7.17
C ASN A 305 -10.43 18.61 -8.22
N LEU A 306 -9.39 18.72 -9.07
CA LEU A 306 -9.15 17.79 -10.17
C LEU A 306 -7.65 17.52 -10.41
N GLY A 307 -7.20 16.32 -10.04
CA GLY A 307 -5.89 15.77 -10.39
C GLY A 307 -5.55 14.50 -9.62
N LEU A 308 -4.29 14.06 -9.68
CA LEU A 308 -3.81 12.82 -9.04
C LEU A 308 -3.12 13.08 -7.69
N MET A 309 -2.98 14.35 -7.28
CA MET A 309 -2.35 14.73 -6.03
C MET A 309 -3.32 14.52 -4.86
N PRO A 310 -2.89 13.98 -3.72
CA PRO A 310 -3.77 13.81 -2.58
C PRO A 310 -4.21 15.15 -1.98
N TYR A 311 -5.37 15.18 -1.34
CA TYR A 311 -5.82 16.30 -0.53
C TYR A 311 -4.95 16.49 0.71
N ARG A 312 -4.83 17.75 1.14
CA ARG A 312 -4.15 18.14 2.39
C ARG A 312 -5.07 17.91 3.58
N ARG A 313 -5.10 16.68 4.09
CA ARG A 313 -5.84 16.32 5.31
C ARG A 313 -4.89 15.80 6.37
N ARG A 314 -5.25 16.03 7.64
CA ARG A 314 -4.46 15.59 8.80
C ARG A 314 -4.43 14.07 8.84
N ILE A 315 -3.25 13.47 9.01
CA ILE A 315 -3.09 12.04 9.25
C ILE A 315 -2.51 11.82 10.65
N VAL A 316 -3.15 10.98 11.46
CA VAL A 316 -2.65 10.61 12.80
C VAL A 316 -2.61 9.10 12.92
N SER A 317 -1.40 8.53 12.90
CA SER A 317 -1.17 7.10 13.10
C SER A 317 -1.01 6.81 14.58
N VAL A 318 -2.01 6.15 15.18
CA VAL A 318 -1.99 5.67 16.55
C VAL A 318 -1.38 4.27 16.58
N ILE A 319 -0.28 4.11 17.32
CA ILE A 319 0.38 2.83 17.55
C ILE A 319 -0.19 2.23 18.83
N GLY A 320 -0.96 1.16 18.64
CA GLY A 320 -1.68 0.43 19.67
C GLY A 320 -0.78 -0.35 20.62
N ARG A 321 -1.42 -1.06 21.54
CA ARG A 321 -0.71 -1.98 22.44
C ARG A 321 -0.38 -3.29 21.74
N PRO A 322 0.79 -3.90 22.03
CA PRO A 322 1.18 -5.16 21.42
C PRO A 322 0.28 -6.29 21.91
N ILE A 323 -0.04 -7.20 21.01
CA ILE A 323 -0.65 -8.49 21.31
C ILE A 323 0.47 -9.51 21.30
N HIS A 324 0.76 -10.02 22.50
CA HIS A 324 1.80 -11.01 22.68
C HIS A 324 1.39 -12.34 22.05
N VAL A 325 2.31 -12.91 21.27
CA VAL A 325 2.13 -14.20 20.60
C VAL A 325 3.21 -15.17 21.06
N GLN A 326 2.83 -16.42 21.27
CA GLN A 326 3.79 -17.48 21.53
C GLN A 326 4.25 -18.08 20.20
N ARG A 327 5.55 -18.23 20.03
CA ARG A 327 6.11 -18.73 18.78
C ARG A 327 5.62 -20.15 18.49
N CYS A 328 4.97 -20.35 17.34
CA CYS A 328 4.53 -21.66 16.89
C CYS A 328 4.70 -21.81 15.38
N ASN A 329 5.48 -22.81 14.95
CA ASN A 329 5.79 -23.03 13.52
C ASN A 329 4.55 -23.33 12.68
N LYS A 330 3.57 -24.05 13.24
CA LYS A 330 2.32 -24.45 12.58
C LYS A 330 1.14 -24.13 13.51
N PRO A 331 0.74 -22.84 13.62
CA PRO A 331 -0.36 -22.48 14.50
C PRO A 331 -1.68 -23.07 13.97
N SER A 332 -2.53 -23.54 14.87
CA SER A 332 -3.89 -23.98 14.56
C SER A 332 -4.73 -22.79 14.09
N LEU A 333 -5.83 -23.06 13.39
CA LEU A 333 -6.75 -22.01 12.97
C LEU A 333 -7.34 -21.29 14.19
N ASP A 334 -7.73 -22.04 15.22
CA ASP A 334 -8.30 -21.52 16.46
C ASP A 334 -7.35 -20.53 17.16
N GLU A 335 -6.04 -20.81 17.17
CA GLU A 335 -5.05 -19.89 17.77
C GLU A 335 -4.91 -18.61 16.93
N VAL A 336 -4.90 -18.74 15.61
CA VAL A 336 -4.84 -17.58 14.70
C VAL A 336 -6.09 -16.71 14.85
N GLU A 337 -7.28 -17.32 14.94
CA GLU A 337 -8.55 -16.62 15.14
C GLU A 337 -8.65 -15.99 16.54
N ARG A 338 -8.12 -16.65 17.58
CA ARG A 338 -8.01 -16.07 18.92
C ARG A 338 -7.17 -14.80 18.90
N VAL A 339 -6.00 -14.83 18.25
CA VAL A 339 -5.14 -13.63 18.09
C VAL A 339 -5.81 -12.57 17.23
N GLN A 340 -6.52 -12.96 16.16
CA GLN A 340 -7.27 -12.02 15.33
C GLN A 340 -8.36 -11.28 16.13
N ARG A 341 -9.07 -11.98 17.01
CA ARG A 341 -10.08 -11.36 17.86
C ARG A 341 -9.46 -10.31 18.78
N MET A 342 -8.36 -10.62 19.47
CA MET A 342 -7.62 -9.65 20.28
C MET A 342 -7.15 -8.45 19.44
N TYR A 343 -6.72 -8.69 18.20
CA TYR A 343 -6.30 -7.66 17.26
C TYR A 343 -7.44 -6.73 16.85
N ILE A 344 -8.61 -7.28 16.54
CA ILE A 344 -9.82 -6.50 16.22
C ILE A 344 -10.32 -5.73 17.44
N GLU A 345 -10.30 -6.34 18.62
CA GLU A 345 -10.68 -5.68 19.89
C GLU A 345 -9.80 -4.46 20.15
N GLU A 346 -8.49 -4.59 19.99
CA GLU A 346 -7.56 -3.48 20.20
C GLU A 346 -7.70 -2.38 19.12
N LEU A 347 -7.89 -2.72 17.84
CA LEU A 347 -8.24 -1.73 16.80
C LEU A 347 -9.54 -0.98 17.14
N THR A 348 -10.56 -1.71 17.59
CA THR A 348 -11.87 -1.15 17.96
C THR A 348 -11.73 -0.24 19.17
N ARG A 349 -10.88 -0.59 20.14
CA ARG A 349 -10.57 0.27 21.27
C ARG A 349 -9.88 1.55 20.82
N ILE A 350 -8.85 1.48 19.98
CA ILE A 350 -8.17 2.67 19.45
C ILE A 350 -9.19 3.58 18.76
N TRP A 351 -10.05 3.01 17.90
CA TRP A 351 -11.14 3.77 17.26
C TRP A 351 -12.03 4.45 18.29
N ASN A 352 -12.57 3.72 19.26
CA ASN A 352 -13.47 4.29 20.27
C ASN A 352 -12.80 5.34 21.15
N THR A 353 -11.49 5.22 21.38
CA THR A 353 -10.73 6.18 22.20
C THR A 353 -10.53 7.51 21.48
N TYR A 354 -10.22 7.49 20.18
CA TYR A 354 -9.75 8.69 19.47
C TYR A 354 -10.68 9.19 18.34
N LYS A 355 -11.76 8.48 18.00
CA LYS A 355 -12.66 8.85 16.89
C LYS A 355 -13.27 10.25 17.04
N ASP A 356 -13.59 10.68 18.25
CA ASP A 356 -14.20 11.99 18.48
C ASP A 356 -13.19 13.14 18.37
N GLU A 357 -11.89 12.85 18.54
CA GLU A 357 -10.83 13.82 18.33
C GLU A 357 -10.40 13.89 16.86
N PHE A 358 -10.13 12.74 16.24
CA PHE A 358 -9.47 12.67 14.93
C PHE A 358 -10.40 12.34 13.76
N ALA A 359 -11.61 11.82 14.02
CA ALA A 359 -12.61 11.50 12.99
C ALA A 359 -13.92 12.27 13.20
N LYS A 360 -13.82 13.59 13.42
CA LYS A 360 -14.96 14.50 13.65
C LYS A 360 -15.96 14.52 12.49
N THR A 361 -15.49 14.30 11.26
CA THR A 361 -16.29 14.30 10.04
C THR A 361 -16.66 12.89 9.57
N ARG A 362 -16.63 11.90 10.47
CA ARG A 362 -17.00 10.52 10.12
C ARG A 362 -18.46 10.44 9.69
N LEU A 363 -18.72 9.65 8.64
CA LEU A 363 -20.05 9.37 8.12
C LEU A 363 -20.68 8.15 8.78
N ARG A 364 -19.84 7.24 9.28
CA ARG A 364 -20.25 6.03 10.00
C ARG A 364 -19.15 5.54 10.92
N GLU A 365 -19.52 4.65 11.84
CA GLU A 365 -18.59 3.97 12.74
C GLU A 365 -17.70 2.96 12.01
N LEU A 366 -16.62 2.55 12.66
CA LEU A 366 -15.71 1.50 12.21
C LEU A 366 -16.48 0.22 11.85
N SER A 367 -16.20 -0.32 10.67
CA SER A 367 -16.77 -1.57 10.20
C SER A 367 -15.67 -2.55 9.81
N ILE A 368 -15.75 -3.78 10.31
CA ILE A 368 -14.83 -4.86 9.93
C ILE A 368 -15.50 -5.70 8.84
N VAL A 369 -14.92 -5.66 7.64
CA VAL A 369 -15.45 -6.30 6.42
C VAL A 369 -14.57 -7.46 5.94
N ASP A 370 -15.10 -8.21 4.98
CA ASP A 370 -14.52 -9.44 4.44
C ASP A 370 -13.21 -9.26 3.67
#